data_AF-A0A9D6L827-F1
#
_entry.id   AF-A0A9D6L827-F1
#
_cell.length_a   1.000
_cell.length_b   1.000
_cell.length_c   1.000
_cell.angle_alpha   90.00
_cell.angle_beta   90.00
_cell.angle_gamma   90.00
#
_symmetry.space_group_name_H-M   'P 1'
#
loop_
_entity.id
_entity.type
_entity.pdbx_description
1 polymer ?
#
loop_
_entity_poly.entity_id
_entity_poly.type
_entity_poly.pdbx_seq_one_letter_code
_entity_poly.pdbx_strand_id
1 'polypeptide(L)'
;MAARPRAKRVGAAFVAAAASRAAHALLVPVILIASLAVARPARAQRPQAWLPPSADSLQHWASEAKVRFQEAQGDTIGGPNYRAYDLVGQMGRRLLRAYGRTGVIPARGITATLDSLGLSAEMVVDPTFSDFMLLMVRNPYKRSAYALGFIYWKHGDDLRMQGAQFYGGLKPNMRVWWTGFAGQPYSLGVLDHGYGSPPAINMTLFRLSPDGTFWNLVQYRDNGPDLSGGGEASWVDINSDNRPELVAWVHAKNDTLFAECVDCSPIIHELTYVESAAGFHLYDLRVLPSPYSTFTLFIRLLADGNRAAAARLLKDPARLEEAVAGNWGSRHRARAWVLEYGEETPWPRWLEFLHHGTKGDTRYIVRFELLDGRWIISDWVVPHRVDRGAAADSTKRDSTASRAKAGAKTARPAKPPARGGHR
;
A
#
# COMPACT_ATOMS: atom_id res chain seq x y z
N MET A 1 35.48 30.91 -17.76
CA MET A 1 36.86 31.43 -17.78
C MET A 1 36.95 32.52 -16.71
N ALA A 2 37.29 32.14 -15.48
CA ALA A 2 37.63 33.05 -14.37
C ALA A 2 38.40 32.23 -13.34
N ALA A 3 39.59 32.72 -12.98
CA ALA A 3 40.63 31.98 -12.27
C ALA A 3 40.63 32.30 -10.76
N ARG A 4 40.79 31.24 -9.95
CA ARG A 4 41.62 31.07 -8.72
C ARG A 4 41.71 32.24 -7.69
N PRO A 5 41.71 31.91 -6.37
CA PRO A 5 42.96 31.42 -5.77
C PRO A 5 42.87 30.24 -4.80
N ARG A 6 43.98 29.52 -4.78
CA ARG A 6 44.42 28.50 -3.80
C ARG A 6 44.71 29.15 -2.46
N ALA A 7 44.32 28.50 -1.36
CA ALA A 7 44.95 28.65 -0.05
C ALA A 7 45.74 27.37 0.32
N LYS A 8 46.92 27.59 0.92
CA LYS A 8 47.98 26.64 1.21
C LYS A 8 47.81 25.99 2.60
N ARG A 9 48.22 24.71 2.67
CA ARG A 9 48.85 23.93 3.76
C ARG A 9 49.29 24.70 5.02
N VAL A 10 49.07 24.10 6.20
CA VAL A 10 50.03 23.83 7.31
C VAL A 10 49.43 22.65 8.11
N GLY A 11 50.09 21.48 8.26
CA GLY A 11 50.96 21.09 9.39
C GLY A 11 50.12 20.62 10.60
N ALA A 12 50.41 19.57 11.38
CA ALA A 12 51.60 18.78 11.59
C ALA A 12 51.25 17.39 12.14
N ALA A 13 52.19 16.46 11.98
CA ALA A 13 52.20 15.14 12.57
C ALA A 13 52.38 15.19 14.11
N PHE A 14 51.81 14.22 14.82
CA PHE A 14 52.29 13.82 16.13
C PHE A 14 52.67 12.33 16.08
N VAL A 15 53.94 12.10 16.41
CA VAL A 15 54.66 10.84 16.45
C VAL A 15 54.86 10.44 17.91
N ALA A 16 54.72 9.13 18.15
CA ALA A 16 55.34 8.30 19.20
C ALA A 16 55.06 8.62 20.68
N ALA A 17 54.76 7.58 21.48
CA ALA A 17 55.79 6.72 22.08
C ALA A 17 55.23 5.90 23.28
N ALA A 18 55.77 4.68 23.39
CA ALA A 18 56.12 3.91 24.61
C ALA A 18 55.03 3.60 25.68
N ALA A 19 54.70 2.35 25.99
CA ALA A 19 55.47 1.23 26.59
C ALA A 19 55.61 1.30 28.13
N SER A 20 55.00 0.32 28.83
CA SER A 20 55.38 -0.21 30.16
C SER A 20 54.43 -1.39 30.47
N ARG A 21 54.86 -2.67 30.51
CA ARG A 21 55.43 -3.41 31.69
C ARG A 21 54.57 -3.23 32.95
N ALA A 22 54.15 -4.22 33.74
CA ALA A 22 54.64 -5.56 34.08
C ALA A 22 53.44 -6.38 34.63
N ALA A 23 53.23 -7.65 34.28
CA ALA A 23 53.80 -8.85 34.91
C ALA A 23 53.78 -8.82 36.46
N HIS A 24 52.76 -9.39 37.11
CA HIS A 24 52.84 -9.98 38.45
C HIS A 24 52.07 -11.31 38.48
N ALA A 25 52.85 -12.39 38.58
CA ALA A 25 52.42 -13.74 38.90
C ALA A 25 52.53 -13.97 40.42
N LEU A 26 51.60 -14.73 41.00
CA LEU A 26 51.66 -15.45 42.29
C LEU A 26 50.31 -16.20 42.38
N LEU A 27 50.16 -17.49 42.07
CA LEU A 27 50.68 -18.70 42.73
C LEU A 27 50.48 -18.70 44.25
N VAL A 28 49.35 -19.26 44.70
CA VAL A 28 49.21 -19.94 46.00
C VAL A 28 48.38 -21.22 45.81
N PRO A 29 48.88 -22.41 46.24
CA PRO A 29 48.21 -23.69 46.08
C PRO A 29 47.53 -24.19 47.37
N VAL A 30 46.55 -25.10 47.17
CA VAL A 30 46.17 -26.25 48.02
C VAL A 30 45.70 -25.98 49.46
N ILE A 31 44.39 -26.14 49.69
CA ILE A 31 43.87 -26.91 50.83
C ILE A 31 42.77 -27.86 50.31
N LEU A 32 43.13 -29.13 50.28
CA LEU A 32 42.28 -30.28 50.01
C LEU A 32 41.76 -30.77 51.38
N ILE A 33 40.50 -30.47 51.71
CA ILE A 33 39.83 -31.12 52.84
C ILE A 33 38.59 -31.84 52.30
N ALA A 34 38.71 -33.16 52.34
CA ALA A 34 37.69 -34.14 52.06
C ALA A 34 36.41 -33.85 52.85
N SER A 35 35.33 -33.57 52.13
CA SER A 35 33.97 -33.73 52.63
C SER A 35 33.23 -34.65 51.66
N LEU A 36 33.13 -35.91 52.07
CA LEU A 36 32.22 -36.92 51.54
C LEU A 36 30.78 -36.42 51.75
N ALA A 37 30.32 -35.57 50.85
CA ALA A 37 28.90 -35.23 50.71
C ALA A 37 28.30 -36.18 49.69
N VAL A 38 27.30 -36.95 50.14
CA VAL A 38 26.41 -37.80 49.35
C VAL A 38 26.07 -37.09 48.02
N ALA A 39 26.56 -37.65 46.91
CA ALA A 39 26.23 -37.19 45.57
C ALA A 39 24.75 -37.46 45.30
N ARG A 40 23.88 -36.53 45.74
CA ARG A 40 22.57 -36.40 45.12
C ARG A 40 22.82 -36.14 43.63
N PRO A 41 22.11 -36.80 42.70
CA PRO A 41 22.21 -36.45 41.30
C PRO A 41 21.85 -34.97 41.19
N ALA A 42 22.88 -34.14 41.00
CA ALA A 42 22.71 -32.77 40.58
C ALA A 42 22.01 -32.89 39.23
N ARG A 43 20.68 -32.77 39.24
CA ARG A 43 19.94 -32.43 38.03
C ARG A 43 20.60 -31.15 37.57
N ALA A 44 21.50 -31.27 36.60
CA ALA A 44 22.03 -30.14 35.87
C ALA A 44 20.79 -29.31 35.52
N GLN A 45 20.65 -28.15 36.16
CA GLN A 45 19.63 -27.19 35.80
C GLN A 45 19.85 -27.03 34.30
N ARG A 46 18.86 -27.45 33.49
CA ARG A 46 18.91 -27.20 32.06
C ARG A 46 19.26 -25.73 31.97
N PRO A 47 20.39 -25.34 31.35
CA PRO A 47 20.78 -23.94 31.26
C PRO A 47 19.57 -23.23 30.67
N GLN A 48 18.86 -22.51 31.53
CA GLN A 48 17.71 -21.74 31.12
C GLN A 48 18.34 -20.69 30.23
N ALA A 49 18.03 -20.75 28.94
CA ALA A 49 18.55 -19.77 27.97
C ALA A 49 18.37 -18.41 28.63
N TRP A 50 19.48 -17.71 28.86
CA TRP A 50 19.46 -16.44 29.57
C TRP A 50 18.54 -15.51 28.79
N LEU A 51 17.30 -15.41 29.25
CA LEU A 51 16.31 -14.49 28.75
C LEU A 51 16.49 -13.25 29.63
N PRO A 52 16.88 -12.11 29.06
CA PRO A 52 16.97 -10.89 29.85
C PRO A 52 15.62 -10.67 30.55
N PRO A 53 15.56 -10.17 31.80
CA PRO A 53 14.31 -10.00 32.55
C PRO A 53 13.22 -9.20 31.81
N SER A 54 13.60 -8.43 30.78
CA SER A 54 12.68 -7.76 29.87
C SER A 54 11.88 -8.70 28.97
N ALA A 55 12.41 -9.86 28.59
CA ALA A 55 11.76 -10.83 27.72
C ALA A 55 10.51 -11.45 28.37
N ASP A 56 10.57 -11.75 29.68
CA ASP A 56 9.41 -12.28 30.42
C ASP A 56 8.25 -11.28 30.46
N SER A 57 8.57 -9.98 30.58
CA SER A 57 7.55 -8.94 30.57
C SER A 57 6.90 -8.74 29.18
N LEU A 58 7.66 -8.90 28.10
CA LEU A 58 7.12 -8.80 26.74
C LEU A 58 6.23 -10.00 26.41
N GLN A 59 6.64 -11.21 26.81
CA GLN A 59 5.83 -12.42 26.63
C GLN A 59 4.50 -12.34 27.40
N HIS A 60 4.54 -11.82 28.63
CA HIS A 60 3.34 -11.61 29.43
C HIS A 60 2.39 -10.59 28.77
N TRP A 61 2.90 -9.42 28.36
CA TRP A 61 2.11 -8.40 27.66
C TRP A 61 1.54 -8.90 26.34
N ALA A 62 2.32 -9.64 25.56
CA ALA A 62 1.85 -10.25 24.31
C ALA A 62 0.73 -11.26 24.56
N SER A 63 0.86 -12.09 25.59
CA SER A 63 -0.17 -13.08 25.95
C SER A 63 -1.47 -12.40 26.38
N GLU A 64 -1.39 -11.36 27.22
CA GLU A 64 -2.55 -10.54 27.60
C GLU A 64 -3.18 -9.85 26.38
N ALA A 65 -2.37 -9.19 25.54
CA ALA A 65 -2.86 -8.51 24.34
C ALA A 65 -3.61 -9.46 23.40
N LYS A 66 -3.10 -10.68 23.19
CA LYS A 66 -3.75 -11.69 22.34
C LYS A 66 -5.12 -12.11 22.88
N VAL A 67 -5.23 -12.39 24.19
CA VAL A 67 -6.51 -12.71 24.82
C VAL A 67 -7.50 -11.56 24.60
N ARG A 68 -7.07 -10.31 24.83
CA ARG A 68 -7.92 -9.14 24.61
C ARG A 68 -8.34 -8.93 23.16
N PHE A 69 -7.44 -9.18 22.19
CA PHE A 69 -7.79 -9.12 20.77
C PHE A 69 -8.80 -10.20 20.37
N GLN A 70 -8.75 -11.37 21.00
CA GLN A 70 -9.73 -12.45 20.78
C GLN A 70 -11.10 -12.12 21.41
N GLU A 71 -11.11 -11.47 22.58
CA GLU A 71 -12.33 -11.04 23.27
C GLU A 71 -13.03 -9.84 22.58
N ALA A 72 -12.33 -9.10 21.72
CA ALA A 72 -12.85 -7.90 21.07
C ALA A 72 -13.99 -8.20 20.10
N GLN A 73 -15.21 -7.73 20.41
CA GLN A 73 -16.41 -7.95 19.59
C GLN A 73 -16.65 -6.86 18.53
N GLY A 74 -16.11 -5.65 18.74
CA GLY A 74 -16.30 -4.47 17.87
C GLY A 74 -15.18 -4.27 16.85
N ASP A 75 -15.42 -3.41 15.85
CA ASP A 75 -14.37 -2.94 14.92
C ASP A 75 -13.62 -1.72 15.43
N THR A 76 -14.10 -1.09 16.51
CA THR A 76 -13.51 0.12 17.08
C THR A 76 -12.32 -0.20 17.98
N ILE A 77 -11.34 0.70 18.01
CA ILE A 77 -10.18 0.61 18.91
C ILE A 77 -10.45 1.19 20.32
N GLY A 78 -11.62 1.79 20.53
CA GLY A 78 -11.98 2.45 21.79
C GLY A 78 -12.48 1.51 22.88
N GLY A 79 -12.71 2.06 24.07
CA GLY A 79 -13.30 1.32 25.20
C GLY A 79 -12.43 0.14 25.64
N PRO A 80 -13.03 -1.04 25.95
CA PRO A 80 -12.29 -2.21 26.39
C PRO A 80 -11.26 -2.74 25.38
N ASN A 81 -11.45 -2.48 24.08
CA ASN A 81 -10.56 -2.95 23.02
C ASN A 81 -9.20 -2.23 23.05
N TYR A 82 -9.15 -0.99 23.56
CA TYR A 82 -7.94 -0.15 23.55
C TYR A 82 -6.77 -0.79 24.29
N ARG A 83 -7.04 -1.54 25.37
CA ARG A 83 -6.00 -2.14 26.23
C ARG A 83 -5.07 -3.06 25.45
N ALA A 84 -5.60 -3.86 24.52
CA ALA A 84 -4.78 -4.74 23.69
C ALA A 84 -3.77 -3.94 22.86
N TYR A 85 -4.22 -2.86 22.24
CA TYR A 85 -3.36 -2.00 21.44
C TYR A 85 -2.34 -1.24 22.30
N ASP A 86 -2.75 -0.67 23.45
CA ASP A 86 -1.85 0.01 24.39
C ASP A 86 -0.71 -0.89 24.84
N LEU A 87 -0.98 -2.16 25.20
CA LEU A 87 0.06 -3.13 25.55
C LEU A 87 1.12 -3.26 24.44
N VAL A 88 0.68 -3.42 23.19
CA VAL A 88 1.60 -3.52 22.04
C VAL A 88 2.37 -2.20 21.80
N GLY A 89 1.71 -1.05 21.97
CA GLY A 89 2.35 0.26 21.91
C GLY A 89 3.44 0.45 22.98
N GLN A 90 3.20 -0.02 24.20
CA GLN A 90 4.19 0.02 25.29
C GLN A 90 5.34 -0.96 25.04
N MET A 91 5.07 -2.14 24.45
CA MET A 91 6.13 -3.05 23.99
C MET A 91 7.04 -2.34 22.98
N GLY A 92 6.45 -1.69 21.97
CA GLY A 92 7.18 -0.88 20.99
C GLY A 92 8.05 0.19 21.65
N ARG A 93 7.46 0.98 22.57
CA ARG A 93 8.20 2.02 23.32
C ARG A 93 9.37 1.44 24.11
N ARG A 94 9.16 0.31 24.78
CA ARG A 94 10.19 -0.35 25.59
C ARG A 94 11.34 -0.87 24.73
N LEU A 95 11.03 -1.49 23.59
CA LEU A 95 12.02 -1.97 22.62
C LEU A 95 12.82 -0.78 22.04
N LEU A 96 12.15 0.30 21.65
CA LEU A 96 12.81 1.52 21.18
C LEU A 96 13.76 2.11 22.23
N ARG A 97 13.34 2.18 23.50
CA ARG A 97 14.20 2.64 24.60
C ARG A 97 15.42 1.75 24.79
N ALA A 98 15.26 0.42 24.63
CA ALA A 98 16.37 -0.52 24.77
C ALA A 98 17.44 -0.34 23.67
N TYR A 99 17.07 0.10 22.47
CA TYR A 99 18.03 0.41 21.40
C TYR A 99 18.78 1.74 21.57
N GLY A 100 18.35 2.59 22.51
CA GLY A 100 19.00 3.86 22.82
C GLY A 100 18.90 4.91 21.71
N ARG A 101 19.70 5.98 21.80
CA ARG A 101 19.64 7.13 20.89
C ARG A 101 20.02 6.81 19.45
N THR A 102 20.90 5.82 19.24
CA THR A 102 21.37 5.34 17.93
C THR A 102 20.40 4.36 17.27
N GLY A 103 19.29 4.01 17.94
CA GLY A 103 18.43 2.86 17.68
C GLY A 103 17.51 2.91 16.46
N VAL A 104 17.73 3.81 15.51
CA VAL A 104 16.89 3.99 14.31
C VAL A 104 16.96 2.78 13.39
N ILE A 105 18.18 2.30 13.09
CA ILE A 105 18.38 1.15 12.20
C ILE A 105 17.79 -0.13 12.83
N PRO A 106 17.97 -0.39 14.14
CA PRO A 106 17.29 -1.49 14.84
C PRO A 106 15.76 -1.38 14.93
N ALA A 107 15.17 -0.19 14.82
CA ALA A 107 13.72 -0.01 15.03
C ALA A 107 12.89 -0.88 14.07
N ARG A 108 13.36 -1.10 12.83
CA ARG A 108 12.71 -2.03 11.88
C ARG A 108 12.68 -3.48 12.37
N GLY A 109 13.63 -3.89 13.21
CA GLY A 109 13.66 -5.21 13.86
C GLY A 109 12.56 -5.42 14.91
N ILE A 110 11.88 -4.35 15.35
CA ILE A 110 10.75 -4.45 16.27
C ILE A 110 9.59 -5.22 15.64
N THR A 111 9.35 -5.06 14.33
CA THR A 111 8.33 -5.83 13.61
C THR A 111 8.56 -7.32 13.75
N ALA A 112 9.77 -7.80 13.40
CA ALA A 112 10.09 -9.22 13.54
C ALA A 112 9.94 -9.73 14.99
N THR A 113 10.27 -8.88 15.97
CA THR A 113 10.10 -9.23 17.39
C THR A 113 8.61 -9.37 17.75
N LEU A 114 7.76 -8.41 17.40
CA LEU A 114 6.33 -8.47 17.69
C LEU A 114 5.62 -9.58 16.91
N ASP A 115 6.01 -9.81 15.66
CA ASP A 115 5.52 -10.91 14.83
C ASP A 115 5.85 -12.27 15.46
N SER A 116 7.06 -12.44 16.01
CA SER A 116 7.46 -13.69 16.71
C SER A 116 6.61 -13.97 17.96
N LEU A 117 6.02 -12.92 18.56
CA LEU A 117 5.10 -13.02 19.68
C LEU A 117 3.64 -13.28 19.22
N GLY A 118 3.40 -13.36 17.91
CA GLY A 118 2.09 -13.58 17.31
C GLY A 118 1.18 -12.35 17.34
N LEU A 119 1.77 -11.15 17.37
CA LEU A 119 1.06 -9.88 17.26
C LEU A 119 1.10 -9.41 15.80
N SER A 120 0.08 -8.70 15.32
CA SER A 120 0.12 -8.10 13.99
C SER A 120 0.50 -6.62 14.12
N ALA A 121 1.79 -6.32 13.96
CA ALA A 121 2.27 -4.95 14.08
C ALA A 121 3.40 -4.64 13.10
N GLU A 122 3.45 -3.41 12.61
CA GLU A 122 4.41 -2.99 11.58
C GLU A 122 5.05 -1.66 11.96
N MET A 123 6.39 -1.64 12.05
CA MET A 123 7.18 -0.47 12.42
C MET A 123 7.70 0.19 11.15
N VAL A 124 7.35 1.46 10.96
CA VAL A 124 7.83 2.31 9.89
C VAL A 124 8.70 3.41 10.49
N VAL A 125 9.77 3.75 9.80
CA VAL A 125 10.70 4.82 10.18
C VAL A 125 10.93 5.68 8.96
N ASP A 126 10.77 6.99 9.11
CA ASP A 126 11.10 7.92 8.03
C ASP A 126 12.63 7.87 7.75
N PRO A 127 13.05 7.69 6.49
CA PRO A 127 14.47 7.53 6.15
C PRO A 127 15.28 8.83 6.29
N THR A 128 14.64 10.00 6.26
CA THR A 128 15.28 11.32 6.40
C THR A 128 15.23 11.83 7.84
N PHE A 129 14.12 11.58 8.53
CA PHE A 129 13.86 12.01 9.90
C PHE A 129 13.72 10.80 10.81
N SER A 130 14.86 10.20 11.08
CA SER A 130 15.00 8.99 11.86
C SER A 130 14.48 9.06 13.30
N ASP A 131 14.29 10.26 13.84
CA ASP A 131 13.75 10.46 15.18
C ASP A 131 12.23 10.27 15.25
N PHE A 132 11.55 10.06 14.11
CA PHE A 132 10.11 9.82 14.04
C PHE A 132 9.81 8.41 13.53
N MET A 133 8.93 7.72 14.23
CA MET A 133 8.63 6.32 13.99
C MET A 133 7.14 6.08 14.17
N LEU A 134 6.60 5.11 13.43
CA LEU A 134 5.19 4.70 13.52
C LEU A 134 5.12 3.19 13.74
N LEU A 135 4.50 2.76 14.84
CA LEU A 135 4.11 1.36 15.01
C LEU A 135 2.61 1.21 14.72
N MET A 136 2.28 0.60 13.59
CA MET A 136 0.90 0.29 13.22
C MET A 136 0.50 -1.05 13.82
N VAL A 137 -0.48 -1.06 14.74
CA VAL A 137 -0.97 -2.26 15.43
C VAL A 137 -2.36 -2.62 14.90
N ARG A 138 -2.53 -3.89 14.51
CA ARG A 138 -3.78 -4.44 13.98
C ARG A 138 -4.27 -5.59 14.86
N ASN A 139 -5.57 -5.85 14.86
CA ASN A 139 -6.11 -7.06 15.48
C ASN A 139 -5.90 -8.28 14.54
N PRO A 140 -5.07 -9.27 14.90
CA PRO A 140 -4.82 -10.45 14.06
C PRO A 140 -6.04 -11.37 13.90
N TYR A 141 -7.02 -11.28 14.81
CA TYR A 141 -8.20 -12.13 14.84
C TYR A 141 -9.42 -11.48 14.17
N LYS A 142 -9.36 -10.19 13.81
CA LYS A 142 -10.48 -9.46 13.21
C LYS A 142 -10.00 -8.48 12.14
N ARG A 143 -10.07 -8.90 10.88
CA ARG A 143 -9.64 -8.08 9.72
C ARG A 143 -10.44 -6.79 9.54
N SER A 144 -11.69 -6.74 9.96
CA SER A 144 -12.51 -5.51 9.86
C SER A 144 -12.19 -4.47 10.94
N ALA A 145 -11.42 -4.83 11.97
CA ALA A 145 -11.11 -3.90 13.05
C ALA A 145 -10.17 -2.79 12.57
N TYR A 146 -10.41 -1.57 13.05
CA TYR A 146 -9.53 -0.44 12.85
C TYR A 146 -8.16 -0.72 13.46
N ALA A 147 -7.12 -0.14 12.88
CA ALA A 147 -5.78 -0.18 13.41
C ALA A 147 -5.53 1.00 14.36
N LEU A 148 -4.57 0.84 15.26
CA LEU A 148 -4.03 1.93 16.07
C LEU A 148 -2.55 2.11 15.74
N GLY A 149 -2.19 3.29 15.26
CA GLY A 149 -0.81 3.68 15.02
C GLY A 149 -0.26 4.44 16.21
N PHE A 150 0.89 4.00 16.74
CA PHE A 150 1.63 4.73 17.76
C PHE A 150 2.76 5.51 17.10
N ILE A 151 2.66 6.83 17.15
CA ILE A 151 3.70 7.76 16.70
C ILE A 151 4.68 7.93 17.85
N TYR A 152 5.96 7.64 17.62
CA TYR A 152 7.04 7.89 18.56
C TYR A 152 7.94 8.99 18.02
N TRP A 153 8.38 9.89 18.91
CA TRP A 153 9.36 10.90 18.57
C TRP A 153 10.20 11.28 19.79
N LYS A 154 11.40 11.80 19.55
CA LYS A 154 12.23 12.35 20.62
C LYS A 154 11.90 13.82 20.84
N HIS A 155 11.72 14.19 22.11
CA HIS A 155 11.67 15.56 22.56
C HIS A 155 12.74 15.75 23.63
N GLY A 156 13.93 16.20 23.21
CA GLY A 156 15.13 16.13 24.03
C GLY A 156 15.50 14.66 24.33
N ASP A 157 15.47 14.30 25.60
CA ASP A 157 15.83 12.96 26.08
C ASP A 157 14.63 12.03 26.24
N ASP A 158 13.41 12.58 26.15
CA ASP A 158 12.20 11.80 26.31
C ASP A 158 11.74 11.22 24.98
N LEU A 159 11.49 9.91 24.97
CA LEU A 159 10.78 9.23 23.89
C LEU A 159 9.29 9.39 24.14
N ARG A 160 8.68 10.34 23.44
CA ARG A 160 7.24 10.59 23.44
C ARG A 160 6.52 9.53 22.61
N MET A 161 5.23 9.36 22.91
CA MET A 161 4.36 8.40 22.24
C MET A 161 2.95 8.97 22.19
N GLN A 162 2.29 8.85 21.05
CA GLN A 162 0.89 9.20 20.87
C GLN A 162 0.20 8.17 19.99
N GLY A 163 -0.99 7.71 20.39
CA GLY A 163 -1.82 6.83 19.59
C GLY A 163 -2.74 7.63 18.65
N ALA A 164 -2.94 7.14 17.44
CA ALA A 164 -3.92 7.63 16.48
C ALA A 164 -4.67 6.47 15.80
N GLN A 165 -5.95 6.65 15.54
CA GLN A 165 -6.79 5.64 14.86
C GLN A 165 -6.52 5.66 13.35
N PHE A 166 -6.49 4.47 12.75
CA PHE A 166 -6.42 4.28 11.30
C PHE A 166 -7.51 3.32 10.84
N TYR A 167 -8.16 3.63 9.72
CA TYR A 167 -9.26 2.82 9.18
C TYR A 167 -8.78 1.61 8.36
N GLY A 168 -7.51 1.59 7.98
CA GLY A 168 -6.84 0.42 7.40
C GLY A 168 -5.71 -0.06 8.31
N GLY A 169 -4.48 0.29 7.96
CA GLY A 169 -3.27 -0.08 8.69
C GLY A 169 -2.44 -1.17 8.02
N LEU A 170 -2.78 -1.62 6.80
CA LEU A 170 -1.90 -2.48 6.01
C LEU A 170 -0.87 -1.64 5.25
N LYS A 171 0.36 -2.17 5.11
CA LYS A 171 1.45 -1.52 4.36
C LYS A 171 1.59 -0.02 4.68
N PRO A 172 1.66 0.39 5.96
CA PRO A 172 1.86 1.77 6.33
C PRO A 172 3.14 2.33 5.68
N ASN A 173 3.04 3.53 5.14
CA ASN A 173 4.15 4.32 4.63
C ASN A 173 4.06 5.71 5.27
N MET A 174 5.13 6.14 5.93
CA MET A 174 5.16 7.44 6.61
C MET A 174 6.21 8.35 5.99
N ARG A 175 5.93 9.65 5.97
CA ARG A 175 6.87 10.70 5.64
C ARG A 175 6.76 11.84 6.64
N VAL A 176 7.91 12.32 7.13
CA VAL A 176 8.02 13.51 7.97
C VAL A 176 8.80 14.58 7.21
N TRP A 177 8.41 15.84 7.37
CA TRP A 177 9.13 16.97 6.79
C TRP A 177 9.03 18.21 7.66
N TRP A 178 10.01 19.10 7.49
CA TRP A 178 10.01 20.42 8.11
C TRP A 178 9.09 21.37 7.33
N THR A 179 8.15 22.01 8.02
CA THR A 179 7.14 22.84 7.36
C THR A 179 7.60 24.28 7.09
N GLY A 180 8.71 24.71 7.70
CA GLY A 180 9.14 26.11 7.68
C GLY A 180 8.36 27.05 8.60
N PHE A 181 7.32 26.57 9.31
CA PHE A 181 6.48 27.40 10.16
C PHE A 181 6.76 27.15 11.64
N ALA A 182 7.11 28.18 12.39
CA ALA A 182 7.39 28.08 13.83
C ALA A 182 6.22 27.53 14.65
N GLY A 183 4.96 27.80 14.23
CA GLY A 183 3.76 27.30 14.91
C GLY A 183 3.44 25.82 14.64
N GLN A 184 4.11 25.18 13.69
CA GLN A 184 3.86 23.79 13.31
C GLN A 184 5.13 23.19 12.70
N PRO A 185 6.21 23.04 13.48
CA PRO A 185 7.56 22.78 12.97
C PRO A 185 7.65 21.59 12.01
N TYR A 186 6.93 20.51 12.31
CA TYR A 186 6.93 19.29 11.51
C TYR A 186 5.51 18.89 11.09
N SER A 187 5.42 18.36 9.88
CA SER A 187 4.26 17.62 9.39
C SER A 187 4.62 16.14 9.26
N LEU A 188 3.66 15.26 9.52
CA LEU A 188 3.77 13.82 9.37
C LEU A 188 2.59 13.34 8.53
N GLY A 189 2.88 12.83 7.34
CA GLY A 189 1.93 12.13 6.49
C GLY A 189 2.05 10.63 6.68
N VAL A 190 0.91 9.94 6.81
CA VAL A 190 0.84 8.48 6.85
C VAL A 190 -0.13 8.01 5.76
N LEU A 191 0.35 7.13 4.90
CA LEU A 191 -0.45 6.35 3.97
C LEU A 191 -0.63 4.96 4.54
N ASP A 192 -1.84 4.43 4.48
CA ASP A 192 -2.14 3.05 4.84
C ASP A 192 -3.20 2.46 3.91
N HIS A 193 -3.25 1.13 3.85
CA HIS A 193 -4.20 0.41 3.03
C HIS A 193 -5.25 -0.28 3.88
N GLY A 194 -6.50 -0.18 3.44
CA GLY A 194 -7.61 -0.98 3.96
C GLY A 194 -7.58 -2.42 3.42
N TYR A 195 -8.52 -3.21 3.92
CA TYR A 195 -8.81 -4.53 3.36
C TYR A 195 -9.74 -4.40 2.15
N GLY A 196 -9.64 -5.32 1.20
CA GLY A 196 -10.46 -5.33 -0.02
C GLY A 196 -9.63 -5.64 -1.26
N SER A 197 -10.31 -5.74 -2.40
CA SER A 197 -9.68 -5.91 -3.70
C SER A 197 -10.40 -5.02 -4.73
N PRO A 198 -9.79 -3.91 -5.18
CA PRO A 198 -8.49 -3.39 -4.73
C PRO A 198 -8.57 -2.82 -3.28
N PRO A 199 -7.44 -2.79 -2.53
CA PRO A 199 -7.42 -2.18 -1.21
C PRO A 199 -7.62 -0.66 -1.31
N ALA A 200 -8.45 -0.10 -0.44
CA ALA A 200 -8.63 1.35 -0.34
C ALA A 200 -7.37 2.01 0.25
N ILE A 201 -6.94 3.13 -0.31
CA ILE A 201 -5.81 3.92 0.19
C ILE A 201 -6.38 4.98 1.14
N ASN A 202 -5.80 5.10 2.32
CA ASN A 202 -6.13 6.15 3.29
C ASN A 202 -4.92 7.06 3.48
N MET A 203 -5.17 8.34 3.74
CA MET A 203 -4.16 9.31 4.15
C MET A 203 -4.55 9.95 5.47
N THR A 204 -3.57 10.05 6.37
CA THR A 204 -3.70 10.79 7.63
C THR A 204 -2.55 11.79 7.75
N LEU A 205 -2.87 13.05 8.00
CA LEU A 205 -1.91 14.14 8.16
C LEU A 205 -1.92 14.62 9.61
N PHE A 206 -0.74 14.68 10.21
CA PHE A 206 -0.51 15.24 11.53
C PHE A 206 0.43 16.45 11.47
N ARG A 207 0.30 17.33 12.46
CA ARG A 207 1.23 18.44 12.70
C ARG A 207 1.71 18.49 14.12
N LEU A 208 3.01 18.59 14.30
CA LEU A 208 3.61 18.70 15.62
C LEU A 208 3.28 20.06 16.21
N SER A 209 2.88 20.09 17.48
CA SER A 209 2.66 21.33 18.23
C SER A 209 3.92 22.20 18.26
N PRO A 210 3.81 23.54 18.42
CA PRO A 210 4.96 24.44 18.42
C PRO A 210 6.04 24.07 19.46
N ASP A 211 5.61 23.53 20.60
CA ASP A 211 6.47 23.09 21.71
C ASP A 211 6.95 21.64 21.56
N GLY A 212 6.58 20.94 20.49
CA GLY A 212 7.01 19.56 20.22
C GLY A 212 6.39 18.50 21.13
N THR A 213 5.34 18.83 21.89
CA THR A 213 4.78 17.95 22.94
C THR A 213 3.70 16.99 22.47
N PHE A 214 2.97 17.28 21.38
CA PHE A 214 1.96 16.38 20.81
C PHE A 214 1.72 16.64 19.32
N TRP A 215 1.08 15.67 18.66
CA TRP A 215 0.66 15.74 17.27
C TRP A 215 -0.82 16.10 17.16
N ASN A 216 -1.14 17.12 16.38
CA ASN A 216 -2.49 17.50 16.00
C ASN A 216 -2.90 16.74 14.75
N LEU A 217 -4.08 16.11 14.76
CA LEU A 217 -4.67 15.52 13.57
C LEU A 217 -5.26 16.64 12.69
N VAL A 218 -4.80 16.75 11.44
CA VAL A 218 -5.22 17.79 10.49
C VAL A 218 -6.14 17.23 9.42
N GLN A 219 -5.76 16.12 8.81
CA GLN A 219 -6.58 15.42 7.82
C GLN A 219 -6.62 13.93 8.11
N TYR A 220 -7.74 13.32 7.76
CA TYR A 220 -8.01 11.90 7.92
C TYR A 220 -8.95 11.46 6.79
N ARG A 221 -9.28 10.16 6.72
CA ARG A 221 -10.06 9.54 5.64
C ARG A 221 -11.25 10.37 5.12
N ASP A 222 -12.09 10.89 6.00
CA ASP A 222 -13.32 11.60 5.61
C ASP A 222 -13.13 13.13 5.46
N ASN A 223 -11.92 13.62 5.72
CA ASN A 223 -11.56 15.04 5.65
C ASN A 223 -10.14 15.19 5.08
N GLY A 224 -9.90 14.59 3.91
CA GLY A 224 -8.60 14.54 3.26
C GLY A 224 -8.70 14.33 1.75
N PRO A 225 -7.58 14.09 1.05
CA PRO A 225 -7.54 13.71 -0.35
C PRO A 225 -8.48 12.54 -0.66
N ASP A 226 -9.27 12.68 -1.74
CA ASP A 226 -10.05 11.57 -2.26
C ASP A 226 -9.13 10.61 -3.02
N LEU A 227 -8.77 9.51 -2.36
CA LEU A 227 -7.96 8.42 -2.92
C LEU A 227 -8.84 7.19 -3.25
N SER A 228 -10.13 7.42 -3.50
CA SER A 228 -11.05 6.35 -3.91
C SER A 228 -10.78 5.94 -5.37
N GLY A 229 -10.80 4.64 -5.65
CA GLY A 229 -10.52 4.07 -6.99
C GLY A 229 -9.67 2.82 -6.95
N GLY A 230 -8.90 2.61 -5.88
CA GLY A 230 -7.90 1.55 -5.82
C GLY A 230 -6.68 1.89 -6.69
N GLY A 231 -5.50 1.43 -6.28
CA GLY A 231 -4.25 1.78 -6.93
C GLY A 231 -3.13 1.94 -5.90
N GLU A 232 -2.24 2.90 -6.13
CA GLU A 232 -1.09 3.19 -5.26
C GLU A 232 -0.94 4.68 -4.97
N ALA A 233 -0.28 5.03 -3.87
CA ALA A 233 0.08 6.39 -3.54
C ALA A 233 1.46 6.45 -2.89
N SER A 234 2.17 7.56 -3.10
CA SER A 234 3.53 7.77 -2.60
C SER A 234 3.78 9.22 -2.22
N TRP A 235 4.71 9.41 -1.29
CA TRP A 235 5.30 10.70 -0.97
C TRP A 235 6.45 10.97 -1.94
N VAL A 236 6.40 12.05 -2.70
CA VAL A 236 7.40 12.41 -3.71
C VAL A 236 7.77 13.87 -3.52
N ASP A 237 9.06 14.21 -3.61
CA ASP A 237 9.52 15.61 -3.62
C ASP A 237 9.81 15.99 -5.08
N ILE A 238 8.77 16.41 -5.79
CA ILE A 238 8.79 16.64 -7.24
C ILE A 238 9.70 17.83 -7.57
N ASN A 239 9.68 18.87 -6.73
CA ASN A 239 10.38 20.12 -6.98
C ASN A 239 11.73 20.24 -6.22
N SER A 240 12.09 19.23 -5.42
CA SER A 240 13.32 19.17 -4.62
C SER A 240 13.40 20.26 -3.53
N ASP A 241 12.27 20.69 -2.97
CA ASP A 241 12.21 21.67 -1.88
C ASP A 241 12.20 21.05 -0.47
N ASN A 242 12.36 19.71 -0.38
CA ASN A 242 12.26 18.88 0.81
C ASN A 242 10.87 18.82 1.45
N ARG A 243 9.83 19.28 0.76
CA ARG A 243 8.42 19.08 1.13
C ARG A 243 7.82 18.08 0.14
N PRO A 244 7.29 16.96 0.63
CA PRO A 244 6.70 15.97 -0.25
C PRO A 244 5.34 16.46 -0.77
N GLU A 245 5.11 16.32 -2.06
CA GLU A 245 3.79 16.13 -2.63
C GLU A 245 3.28 14.71 -2.34
N LEU A 246 1.95 14.58 -2.28
CA LEU A 246 1.29 13.29 -2.32
C LEU A 246 0.91 13.02 -3.78
N VAL A 247 1.48 11.97 -4.35
CA VAL A 247 1.13 11.51 -5.70
C VAL A 247 0.37 10.20 -5.57
N ALA A 248 -0.81 10.12 -6.19
CA ALA A 248 -1.64 8.93 -6.20
C ALA A 248 -1.99 8.51 -7.63
N TRP A 249 -1.86 7.22 -7.91
CA TRP A 249 -2.24 6.57 -9.16
C TRP A 249 -3.46 5.70 -8.90
N VAL A 250 -4.64 6.23 -9.17
CA VAL A 250 -5.91 5.55 -8.88
C VAL A 250 -6.62 5.12 -10.16
N HIS A 251 -7.38 4.02 -10.10
CA HIS A 251 -8.21 3.61 -11.22
C HIS A 251 -9.35 4.61 -11.40
N ALA A 252 -9.42 5.19 -12.60
CA ALA A 252 -10.51 6.03 -13.02
C ALA A 252 -11.73 5.18 -13.39
N LYS A 253 -12.92 5.79 -13.28
CA LYS A 253 -14.11 5.19 -13.89
C LYS A 253 -13.95 5.17 -15.40
N ASN A 254 -14.35 4.06 -16.03
CA ASN A 254 -14.34 3.95 -17.48
C ASN A 254 -15.22 5.02 -18.12
N ASP A 255 -14.83 5.46 -19.32
CA ASP A 255 -15.65 6.33 -20.15
C ASP A 255 -16.99 5.64 -20.47
N THR A 256 -18.08 6.40 -20.53
CA THR A 256 -19.44 5.86 -20.72
C THR A 256 -19.64 5.19 -22.08
N LEU A 257 -18.75 5.44 -23.05
CA LEU A 257 -18.72 4.76 -24.34
C LEU A 257 -18.12 3.34 -24.25
N PHE A 258 -17.44 3.01 -23.16
CA PHE A 258 -16.79 1.72 -22.95
C PHE A 258 -17.50 0.90 -21.89
N ALA A 259 -17.66 -0.41 -22.13
CA ALA A 259 -18.15 -1.33 -21.12
C ALA A 259 -17.11 -1.50 -20.00
N GLU A 260 -17.60 -1.70 -18.78
CA GLU A 260 -16.75 -2.14 -17.68
C GLU A 260 -16.28 -3.57 -17.95
N CYS A 261 -14.97 -3.77 -17.88
CA CYS A 261 -14.34 -5.07 -18.00
C CYS A 261 -13.48 -5.26 -16.75
N VAL A 262 -13.73 -6.35 -16.03
CA VAL A 262 -13.11 -6.62 -14.72
C VAL A 262 -11.61 -6.95 -14.87
N ASP A 263 -11.25 -7.62 -15.96
CA ASP A 263 -9.89 -8.12 -16.21
C ASP A 263 -9.06 -7.17 -17.10
N CYS A 264 -9.65 -6.04 -17.49
CA CYS A 264 -9.02 -5.10 -18.40
C CYS A 264 -8.13 -4.10 -17.66
N SER A 265 -7.05 -3.66 -18.32
CA SER A 265 -6.23 -2.57 -17.81
C SER A 265 -7.08 -1.31 -17.59
N PRO A 266 -7.19 -0.81 -16.35
CA PRO A 266 -8.02 0.36 -16.07
C PRO A 266 -7.37 1.62 -16.65
N ILE A 267 -8.18 2.66 -16.84
CA ILE A 267 -7.64 4.02 -17.00
C ILE A 267 -7.08 4.44 -15.64
N ILE A 268 -5.87 4.98 -15.61
CA ILE A 268 -5.22 5.43 -14.37
C ILE A 268 -5.22 6.95 -14.35
N HIS A 269 -5.74 7.54 -13.27
CA HIS A 269 -5.54 8.95 -12.95
C HIS A 269 -4.32 9.08 -12.06
N GLU A 270 -3.40 9.96 -12.45
CA GLU A 270 -2.38 10.49 -11.56
C GLU A 270 -2.91 11.80 -10.96
N LEU A 271 -2.99 11.81 -9.63
CA LEU A 271 -3.43 12.93 -8.82
C LEU A 271 -2.23 13.43 -8.04
N THR A 272 -1.92 14.72 -8.15
CA THR A 272 -0.87 15.37 -7.35
C THR A 272 -1.52 16.31 -6.36
N TYR A 273 -1.24 16.11 -5.08
CA TYR A 273 -1.70 16.98 -4.00
C TYR A 273 -0.51 17.71 -3.37
N VAL A 274 -0.71 18.98 -3.06
CA VAL A 274 0.30 19.83 -2.40
C VAL A 274 -0.20 20.25 -1.03
N GLU A 275 0.71 20.34 -0.06
CA GLU A 275 0.37 20.76 1.30
C GLU A 275 0.13 22.28 1.36
N SER A 276 -0.93 22.68 2.05
CA SER A 276 -1.22 24.06 2.44
C SER A 276 -1.38 24.17 3.96
N ALA A 277 -1.65 25.37 4.48
CA ALA A 277 -2.01 25.55 5.89
C ALA A 277 -3.26 24.75 6.31
N ALA A 278 -4.17 24.40 5.40
CA ALA A 278 -5.34 23.56 5.71
C ALA A 278 -5.08 22.05 5.53
N GLY A 279 -3.89 21.67 5.03
CA GLY A 279 -3.54 20.30 4.64
C GLY A 279 -3.39 20.14 3.13
N PHE A 280 -3.35 18.90 2.66
CA PHE A 280 -3.25 18.55 1.25
C PHE A 280 -4.52 18.89 0.49
N HIS A 281 -4.35 19.49 -0.69
CA HIS A 281 -5.41 19.75 -1.66
C HIS A 281 -4.93 19.36 -3.06
N LEU A 282 -5.87 19.00 -3.93
CA LEU A 282 -5.58 18.58 -5.29
C LEU A 282 -4.99 19.76 -6.07
N TYR A 283 -3.80 19.58 -6.62
CA TYR A 283 -3.10 20.56 -7.43
C TYR A 283 -3.19 20.24 -8.92
N ASP A 284 -2.95 18.98 -9.28
CA ASP A 284 -3.00 18.50 -10.66
C ASP A 284 -3.71 17.14 -10.75
N LEU A 285 -4.41 16.92 -11.86
CA LEU A 285 -5.06 15.67 -12.20
C LEU A 285 -4.84 15.41 -13.68
N ARG A 286 -4.21 14.29 -14.00
CA ARG A 286 -3.99 13.85 -15.38
C ARG A 286 -4.27 12.37 -15.56
N VAL A 287 -4.71 12.01 -16.76
CA VAL A 287 -4.82 10.61 -17.18
C VAL A 287 -3.44 10.13 -17.60
N LEU A 288 -2.95 9.04 -17.01
CA LEU A 288 -1.70 8.43 -17.46
C LEU A 288 -1.87 7.87 -18.90
N PRO A 289 -0.98 8.25 -19.83
CA PRO A 289 -1.01 7.70 -21.18
C PRO A 289 -0.76 6.20 -21.16
N SER A 290 -1.68 5.44 -21.73
CA SER A 290 -1.58 4.00 -21.96
C SER A 290 -2.22 3.67 -23.32
N PRO A 291 -1.97 2.48 -23.88
CA PRO A 291 -2.68 2.01 -25.07
C PRO A 291 -4.20 2.15 -24.94
N TYR A 292 -4.76 1.69 -23.82
CA TYR A 292 -6.20 1.76 -23.57
C TYR A 292 -6.70 3.20 -23.44
N SER A 293 -6.04 4.05 -22.63
CA SER A 293 -6.47 5.45 -22.47
C SER A 293 -6.32 6.27 -23.76
N THR A 294 -5.31 5.94 -24.58
CA THR A 294 -5.11 6.54 -25.92
C THR A 294 -6.27 6.20 -26.85
N PHE A 295 -6.69 4.93 -26.87
CA PHE A 295 -7.83 4.52 -27.69
C PHE A 295 -9.14 5.14 -27.19
N THR A 296 -9.38 5.13 -25.87
CA THR A 296 -10.55 5.81 -25.29
C THR A 296 -10.58 7.30 -25.64
N LEU A 297 -9.44 7.99 -25.56
CA LEU A 297 -9.33 9.39 -25.97
C LEU A 297 -9.61 9.57 -27.46
N PHE A 298 -9.07 8.71 -28.33
CA PHE A 298 -9.34 8.75 -29.77
C PHE A 298 -10.83 8.63 -30.08
N ILE A 299 -11.52 7.63 -29.50
CA ILE A 299 -12.97 7.44 -29.66
C ILE A 299 -13.75 8.66 -29.15
N ARG A 300 -13.36 9.23 -28.01
CA ARG A 300 -14.00 10.43 -27.47
C ARG A 300 -13.83 11.64 -28.37
N LEU A 301 -12.63 11.87 -28.90
CA LEU A 301 -12.35 12.96 -29.84
C LEU A 301 -13.15 12.81 -31.13
N LEU A 302 -13.34 11.59 -31.63
CA LEU A 302 -14.25 11.33 -32.75
C LEU A 302 -15.70 11.66 -32.39
N ALA A 303 -16.14 11.26 -31.19
CA ALA A 303 -17.50 11.52 -30.70
C ALA A 303 -17.78 13.02 -30.47
N ASP A 304 -16.76 13.79 -30.11
CA ASP A 304 -16.79 15.25 -29.97
C ASP A 304 -16.60 15.98 -31.31
N GLY A 305 -16.38 15.26 -32.42
CA GLY A 305 -16.13 15.85 -33.74
C GLY A 305 -14.75 16.50 -33.90
N ASN A 306 -13.85 16.35 -32.92
CA ASN A 306 -12.51 16.92 -32.94
C ASN A 306 -11.53 16.06 -33.75
N ARG A 307 -11.77 16.03 -35.07
CA ARG A 307 -10.99 15.24 -36.05
C ARG A 307 -9.50 15.58 -36.05
N ALA A 308 -9.16 16.87 -35.91
CA ALA A 308 -7.77 17.32 -35.92
C ALA A 308 -6.97 16.78 -34.73
N ALA A 309 -7.56 16.76 -33.53
CA ALA A 309 -6.91 16.18 -32.36
C ALA A 309 -6.87 14.64 -32.46
N ALA A 310 -7.94 14.00 -32.94
CA ALA A 310 -7.99 12.55 -33.14
C ALA A 310 -6.88 12.08 -34.11
N ALA A 311 -6.68 12.79 -35.22
CA ALA A 311 -5.62 12.50 -36.20
C ALA A 311 -4.22 12.50 -35.58
N ARG A 312 -3.95 13.32 -34.56
CA ARG A 312 -2.64 13.37 -33.87
C ARG A 312 -2.35 12.14 -33.02
N LEU A 313 -3.36 11.31 -32.73
CA LEU A 313 -3.19 10.04 -32.02
C LEU A 313 -2.93 8.87 -32.98
N LEU A 314 -2.94 9.10 -34.30
CA LEU A 314 -2.68 8.09 -35.32
C LEU A 314 -1.27 8.23 -35.87
N LYS A 315 -0.60 7.10 -36.11
CA LYS A 315 0.65 7.06 -36.88
C LYS A 315 0.43 7.47 -38.34
N ASP A 316 -0.69 7.01 -38.92
CA ASP A 316 -1.16 7.41 -40.24
C ASP A 316 -2.50 8.17 -40.12
N PRO A 317 -2.50 9.50 -40.25
CA PRO A 317 -3.71 10.31 -40.19
C PRO A 317 -4.79 9.96 -41.23
N ALA A 318 -4.43 9.35 -42.37
CA ALA A 318 -5.38 8.99 -43.41
C ALA A 318 -6.41 7.95 -42.94
N ARG A 319 -6.03 7.13 -41.95
CA ARG A 319 -6.92 6.12 -41.36
C ARG A 319 -8.05 6.71 -40.52
N LEU A 320 -8.01 8.01 -40.21
CA LEU A 320 -9.10 8.69 -39.53
C LEU A 320 -10.44 8.52 -40.26
N GLU A 321 -10.42 8.60 -41.60
CA GLU A 321 -11.63 8.49 -42.41
C GLU A 321 -12.23 7.07 -42.36
N GLU A 322 -11.41 6.02 -42.18
CA GLU A 322 -11.91 4.66 -41.93
C GLU A 322 -12.68 4.58 -40.62
N ALA A 323 -12.15 5.16 -39.53
CA ALA A 323 -12.79 5.17 -38.23
C ALA A 323 -14.09 5.99 -38.22
N VAL A 324 -14.11 7.13 -38.94
CA VAL A 324 -15.30 7.95 -39.14
C VAL A 324 -16.35 7.19 -39.96
N ALA A 325 -15.97 6.58 -41.08
CA ALA A 325 -16.88 5.78 -41.91
C ALA A 325 -17.41 4.54 -41.16
N GLY A 326 -16.61 3.99 -40.24
CA GLY A 326 -16.98 2.93 -39.31
C GLY A 326 -17.88 3.39 -38.16
N ASN A 327 -18.20 4.69 -38.07
CA ASN A 327 -19.01 5.31 -37.03
C ASN A 327 -18.48 5.06 -35.60
N TRP A 328 -17.16 5.05 -35.43
CA TRP A 328 -16.50 4.72 -34.16
C TRP A 328 -16.82 5.69 -33.02
N GLY A 329 -17.06 6.96 -33.34
CA GLY A 329 -17.42 8.01 -32.37
C GLY A 329 -18.91 8.10 -32.05
N SER A 330 -19.73 7.12 -32.45
CA SER A 330 -21.18 7.17 -32.22
C SER A 330 -21.54 7.19 -30.74
N ARG A 331 -22.40 8.14 -30.33
CA ARG A 331 -22.98 8.21 -28.98
C ARG A 331 -24.35 7.55 -28.85
N HIS A 332 -24.85 6.93 -29.92
CA HIS A 332 -26.20 6.35 -29.93
C HIS A 332 -26.36 5.15 -28.98
N ARG A 333 -25.25 4.51 -28.58
CA ARG A 333 -25.24 3.38 -27.66
C ARG A 333 -24.20 3.61 -26.59
N ALA A 334 -24.62 3.66 -25.33
CA ALA A 334 -23.70 3.59 -24.20
C ALA A 334 -22.97 2.25 -24.22
N ARG A 335 -21.71 2.23 -23.79
CA ARG A 335 -20.88 1.01 -23.77
C ARG A 335 -20.80 0.34 -25.15
N ALA A 336 -20.68 1.15 -26.21
CA ALA A 336 -20.54 0.67 -27.58
C ALA A 336 -19.23 -0.11 -27.80
N TRP A 337 -18.21 0.17 -27.00
CA TRP A 337 -16.90 -0.48 -27.08
C TRP A 337 -16.69 -1.42 -25.90
N VAL A 338 -16.27 -2.65 -26.17
CA VAL A 338 -15.91 -3.64 -25.15
C VAL A 338 -14.50 -4.10 -25.42
N LEU A 339 -13.61 -3.96 -24.44
CA LEU A 339 -12.28 -4.57 -24.50
C LEU A 339 -12.45 -6.07 -24.19
N GLU A 340 -12.20 -6.94 -25.17
CA GLU A 340 -12.36 -8.39 -25.03
C GLU A 340 -11.04 -9.07 -24.61
N TYR A 341 -9.92 -8.66 -25.21
CA TYR A 341 -8.62 -9.27 -24.97
C TYR A 341 -7.48 -8.28 -25.20
N GLY A 342 -6.31 -8.57 -24.67
CA GLY A 342 -5.10 -7.78 -24.87
C GLY A 342 -3.86 -8.60 -24.56
N GLU A 343 -2.71 -8.10 -24.98
CA GLU A 343 -1.43 -8.68 -24.57
C GLU A 343 -1.28 -8.62 -23.05
N GLU A 344 -0.88 -9.74 -22.41
CA GLU A 344 -0.69 -9.85 -20.95
C GLU A 344 0.62 -9.18 -20.49
N THR A 345 0.81 -7.91 -20.86
CA THR A 345 1.94 -7.08 -20.44
C THR A 345 1.42 -5.79 -19.83
N PRO A 346 2.21 -5.12 -18.96
CA PRO A 346 1.81 -3.81 -18.42
C PRO A 346 1.56 -2.73 -19.48
N TRP A 347 2.14 -2.91 -20.67
CA TRP A 347 2.10 -1.96 -21.78
C TRP A 347 1.79 -2.69 -23.10
N PRO A 348 0.52 -3.12 -23.28
CA PRO A 348 0.15 -3.99 -24.39
C PRO A 348 0.34 -3.29 -25.73
N ARG A 349 1.00 -3.94 -26.69
CA ARG A 349 1.19 -3.39 -28.04
C ARG A 349 -0.05 -3.53 -28.91
N TRP A 350 -1.02 -4.31 -28.47
CA TRP A 350 -2.29 -4.47 -29.14
C TRP A 350 -3.40 -4.81 -28.15
N LEU A 351 -4.61 -4.40 -28.49
CA LEU A 351 -5.84 -4.65 -27.74
C LEU A 351 -6.94 -5.04 -28.73
N GLU A 352 -7.76 -6.02 -28.37
CA GLU A 352 -8.90 -6.48 -29.15
C GLU A 352 -10.20 -5.90 -28.57
N PHE A 353 -10.92 -5.14 -29.38
CA PHE A 353 -12.18 -4.53 -29.02
C PHE A 353 -13.34 -5.06 -29.85
N LEU A 354 -14.47 -5.33 -29.19
CA LEU A 354 -15.77 -5.49 -29.83
C LEU A 354 -16.47 -4.14 -29.90
N HIS A 355 -16.81 -3.70 -31.10
CA HIS A 355 -17.60 -2.50 -31.35
C HIS A 355 -19.04 -2.88 -31.73
N HIS A 356 -19.99 -2.43 -30.92
CA HIS A 356 -21.42 -2.57 -31.15
C HIS A 356 -21.94 -1.45 -32.07
N GLY A 357 -21.58 -1.54 -33.36
CA GLY A 357 -21.94 -0.56 -34.38
C GLY A 357 -23.37 -0.69 -34.92
N THR A 358 -23.83 0.30 -35.68
CA THR A 358 -25.16 0.29 -36.33
C THR A 358 -25.30 -0.79 -37.41
N LYS A 359 -24.17 -1.24 -37.99
CA LYS A 359 -24.12 -2.32 -38.99
C LYS A 359 -23.92 -3.71 -38.35
N GLY A 360 -23.99 -3.80 -37.03
CA GLY A 360 -23.73 -5.01 -36.25
C GLY A 360 -22.37 -4.97 -35.53
N ASP A 361 -22.11 -6.05 -34.81
CA ASP A 361 -20.93 -6.20 -33.97
C ASP A 361 -19.69 -6.47 -34.84
N THR A 362 -18.63 -5.67 -34.64
CA THR A 362 -17.36 -5.81 -35.37
C THR A 362 -16.21 -5.85 -34.39
N ARG A 363 -15.29 -6.80 -34.58
CA ARG A 363 -14.05 -6.89 -33.79
C ARG A 363 -12.94 -6.10 -34.46
N TYR A 364 -12.15 -5.43 -33.65
CA TYR A 364 -10.98 -4.68 -34.06
C TYR A 364 -9.81 -5.07 -33.19
N ILE A 365 -8.71 -5.48 -33.82
CA ILE A 365 -7.41 -5.56 -33.14
C ILE A 365 -6.71 -4.23 -33.43
N VAL A 366 -6.59 -3.40 -32.40
CA VAL A 366 -5.95 -2.08 -32.46
C VAL A 366 -4.52 -2.22 -31.96
N ARG A 367 -3.55 -1.74 -32.72
CA ARG A 367 -2.13 -1.78 -32.35
C ARG A 367 -1.62 -0.41 -31.97
N PHE A 368 -0.63 -0.42 -31.08
CA PHE A 368 -0.07 0.77 -30.47
C PHE A 368 1.45 0.76 -30.55
N GLU A 369 2.02 1.95 -30.69
CA GLU A 369 3.45 2.19 -30.64
C GLU A 369 3.73 3.38 -29.71
N LEU A 370 4.91 3.38 -29.09
CA LEU A 370 5.39 4.52 -28.31
C LEU A 370 6.27 5.41 -29.22
N LEU A 371 5.77 6.60 -29.55
CA LEU A 371 6.48 7.60 -30.35
C LEU A 371 6.70 8.87 -29.52
N ASP A 372 7.96 9.31 -29.39
CA ASP A 372 8.34 10.50 -28.62
C ASP A 372 7.77 10.53 -27.19
N GLY A 373 7.75 9.37 -26.53
CA GLY A 373 7.22 9.21 -25.17
C GLY A 373 5.69 9.24 -25.07
N ARG A 374 4.97 9.13 -26.20
CA ARG A 374 3.50 9.10 -26.25
C ARG A 374 3.01 7.85 -26.94
N TRP A 375 1.94 7.27 -26.42
CA TRP A 375 1.25 6.18 -27.09
C TRP A 375 0.46 6.71 -28.28
N ILE A 376 0.62 6.07 -29.43
CA ILE A 376 -0.14 6.34 -30.64
C ILE A 376 -0.73 5.04 -31.19
N ILE A 377 -1.86 5.16 -31.90
CA ILE A 377 -2.46 4.06 -32.63
C ILE A 377 -1.68 3.89 -33.93
N SER A 378 -0.97 2.77 -34.06
CA SER A 378 -0.15 2.48 -35.24
C SER A 378 -0.99 1.94 -36.40
N ASP A 379 -1.86 0.98 -36.11
CA ASP A 379 -2.81 0.41 -37.06
C ASP A 379 -4.01 -0.20 -36.31
N TRP A 380 -5.02 -0.63 -37.08
CA TRP A 380 -6.00 -1.62 -36.65
C TRP A 380 -6.38 -2.54 -37.80
N VAL A 381 -6.84 -3.75 -37.46
CA VAL A 381 -7.35 -4.73 -38.42
C VAL A 381 -8.67 -5.32 -37.93
N VAL A 382 -9.55 -5.66 -38.87
CA VAL A 382 -10.73 -6.49 -38.59
C VAL A 382 -10.28 -7.94 -38.81
N PRO A 383 -10.15 -8.77 -37.76
CA PRO A 383 -9.75 -10.16 -37.94
C PRO A 383 -10.79 -10.84 -38.83
N HIS A 384 -10.33 -11.54 -39.87
CA HIS A 384 -11.22 -12.39 -40.66
C HIS A 384 -11.87 -13.38 -39.70
N ARG A 385 -13.21 -13.49 -39.75
CA ARG A 385 -13.90 -14.62 -39.15
C ARG A 385 -13.28 -15.86 -39.80
N VAL A 386 -12.39 -16.54 -39.07
CA VAL A 386 -12.21 -17.96 -39.32
C VAL A 386 -13.56 -18.52 -38.94
N ASP A 387 -14.37 -18.87 -39.94
CA ASP A 387 -15.58 -19.63 -39.71
C ASP A 387 -15.17 -20.84 -38.87
N ARG A 388 -15.43 -20.78 -37.55
CA ARG A 388 -15.50 -21.98 -36.70
C ARG A 388 -16.77 -22.72 -37.11
N GLY A 389 -16.86 -23.08 -38.38
CA GLY A 389 -17.85 -23.98 -38.91
C GLY A 389 -17.46 -25.40 -38.56
N ALA A 390 -18.43 -26.12 -37.99
CA ALA A 390 -18.55 -27.58 -38.11
C ALA A 390 -17.73 -28.52 -37.18
N ALA A 391 -17.27 -28.10 -36.00
CA ALA A 391 -16.71 -29.06 -35.02
C ALA A 391 -17.52 -29.20 -33.70
N ALA A 392 -18.51 -28.34 -33.43
CA ALA A 392 -19.28 -28.38 -32.18
C ALA A 392 -20.66 -29.04 -32.29
N ASP A 393 -21.07 -29.49 -33.48
CA ASP A 393 -22.43 -30.03 -33.71
C ASP A 393 -22.49 -31.57 -33.77
N SER A 394 -21.37 -32.27 -33.57
CA SER A 394 -21.35 -33.75 -33.50
C SER A 394 -21.49 -34.32 -32.09
N THR A 395 -21.32 -33.52 -31.03
CA THR A 395 -21.40 -34.02 -29.63
C THR A 395 -22.79 -33.93 -28.99
N LYS A 396 -23.80 -33.45 -29.72
CA LYS A 396 -25.18 -33.32 -29.18
C LYS A 396 -26.18 -34.36 -29.70
N ARG A 397 -25.75 -35.31 -30.55
CA ARG A 397 -26.66 -36.31 -31.15
C ARG A 397 -26.71 -37.69 -30.48
N ASP A 398 -25.87 -37.96 -29.47
CA ASP A 398 -25.83 -39.30 -28.82
C ASP A 398 -26.38 -39.35 -27.38
N SER A 399 -26.84 -38.24 -26.80
CA SER A 399 -27.33 -38.26 -25.40
C SER A 399 -28.85 -38.45 -25.23
N THR A 400 -29.62 -38.63 -26.30
CA THR A 400 -31.09 -38.83 -26.21
C THR A 400 -31.53 -40.28 -26.00
N ALA A 401 -30.61 -41.25 -25.91
CA ALA A 401 -30.97 -42.67 -25.81
C ALA A 401 -30.80 -43.33 -24.42
N SER A 402 -30.34 -42.64 -23.37
CA SER A 402 -30.07 -43.33 -22.08
C SER A 402 -30.57 -42.62 -20.81
N ARG A 403 -31.75 -41.97 -20.84
CA ARG A 403 -32.36 -41.48 -19.58
C ARG A 403 -33.86 -41.71 -19.50
N ALA A 404 -34.26 -42.96 -19.76
CA ALA A 404 -35.50 -43.53 -19.24
C ALA A 404 -35.17 -44.41 -18.02
N LYS A 405 -35.19 -43.82 -16.82
CA LYS A 405 -35.61 -44.43 -15.53
C LYS A 405 -35.13 -43.60 -14.33
N ALA A 406 -36.00 -43.59 -13.31
CA ALA A 406 -35.88 -42.98 -11.98
C ALA A 406 -36.01 -41.43 -11.96
N GLY A 407 -36.96 -40.81 -11.28
CA GLY A 407 -37.80 -41.25 -10.17
C GLY A 407 -37.69 -40.23 -9.02
N ALA A 408 -38.82 -40.00 -8.35
CA ALA A 408 -38.99 -39.31 -7.05
C ALA A 408 -39.14 -37.78 -7.03
N LYS A 409 -40.42 -37.40 -6.85
CA LYS A 409 -40.92 -36.17 -6.23
C LYS A 409 -40.14 -35.83 -4.95
N THR A 410 -39.73 -34.57 -4.80
CA THR A 410 -39.48 -33.97 -3.48
C THR A 410 -40.15 -32.60 -3.42
N ALA A 411 -40.89 -32.43 -2.33
CA ALA A 411 -41.78 -31.32 -2.06
C ALA A 411 -41.03 -30.03 -1.73
N ARG A 412 -41.65 -28.93 -2.12
CA ARG A 412 -41.23 -27.55 -1.91
C ARG A 412 -41.51 -27.15 -0.44
N PRO A 413 -40.53 -26.68 0.36
CA PRO A 413 -40.82 -26.17 1.69
C PRO A 413 -41.41 -24.75 1.60
N ALA A 414 -42.42 -24.52 2.45
CA ALA A 414 -43.19 -23.30 2.54
C ALA A 414 -42.39 -22.13 3.14
N LYS A 415 -42.72 -20.94 2.66
CA LYS A 415 -42.20 -19.63 3.07
C LYS A 415 -42.65 -19.29 4.51
N PRO A 416 -41.77 -18.89 5.44
CA PRO A 416 -42.17 -18.43 6.76
C PRO A 416 -42.88 -17.06 6.70
N PRO A 417 -43.89 -16.80 7.54
CA PRO A 417 -44.59 -15.53 7.58
C PRO A 417 -43.78 -14.43 8.27
N ALA A 418 -43.95 -13.20 7.77
CA ALA A 418 -43.39 -11.99 8.32
C ALA A 418 -43.98 -11.69 9.71
N ARG A 419 -43.10 -11.45 10.70
CA ARG A 419 -43.47 -10.84 11.97
C ARG A 419 -43.46 -9.31 11.82
N GLY A 420 -44.64 -8.68 11.86
CA GLY A 420 -44.79 -7.40 12.58
C GLY A 420 -44.52 -7.67 14.06
N GLY A 421 -43.95 -6.79 14.88
CA GLY A 421 -43.94 -5.34 14.89
C GLY A 421 -44.35 -4.96 16.30
N HIS A 422 -43.60 -4.12 17.02
CA HIS A 422 -44.10 -3.39 18.19
C HIS A 422 -43.29 -2.11 18.43
N ARG A 423 -44.04 -1.15 18.97
CA ARG A 423 -43.72 0.22 19.36
C ARG A 423 -42.60 0.31 20.39
#